data_AF-A0A2A3E661-F1
#
_entry.id   AF-A0A2A3E661-F1
#
_cell.length_a   1.000
_cell.length_b   1.000
_cell.length_c   1.000
_cell.angle_alpha   90.00
_cell.angle_beta   90.00
_cell.angle_gamma   90.00
#
_symmetry.space_group_name_H-M   'P 1'
#
loop_
_entity.id
_entity.type
_entity.pdbx_description
1 polymer ?
#
loop_
_entity_poly.entity_id
_entity_poly.type
_entity_poly.pdbx_seq_one_letter_code
_entity_poly.pdbx_strand_id
1 'polypeptide(L)'
;MHMEIQYSTYNFLQICGKLKKFDILENDKSSKYEWTELTIELHSRRNCEICCHMHHMQFVECIDLRRGNGKQIRCVFSHVSLISLVVLYCLIGAYAFEALEAAHEKEIKKSIKDVRGNVAEQLWKITKEVEVLIRENWTDRALRELKSFENNLVWMMEKEGWDGSEGEDDIQWTFAGALFYSIVVITTIGKF
;
A
#
# COMPACT_ATOMS: atom_id res chain seq x y z
N MET A 1 14.29 13.41 16.34
CA MET A 1 13.11 12.51 16.33
C MET A 1 13.46 11.24 15.57
N HIS A 2 14.47 10.50 16.02
CA HIS A 2 14.97 9.29 15.32
C HIS A 2 15.49 8.21 16.30
N MET A 3 15.32 8.40 17.63
CA MET A 3 15.85 7.48 18.66
C MET A 3 14.79 6.64 19.38
N GLU A 4 13.49 6.97 19.27
CA GLU A 4 12.42 6.24 19.96
C GLU A 4 12.03 4.91 19.25
N ILE A 5 12.34 4.75 17.96
CA ILE A 5 11.88 3.59 17.17
C ILE A 5 12.71 2.33 17.44
N GLN A 6 13.99 2.45 17.83
CA GLN A 6 14.84 1.27 18.05
C GLN A 6 14.50 0.50 19.33
N TYR A 7 13.91 1.14 20.36
CA TYR A 7 13.61 0.46 21.63
C TYR A 7 12.49 -0.59 21.51
N SER A 8 11.55 -0.43 20.57
CA SER A 8 10.44 -1.37 20.38
C SER A 8 10.89 -2.65 19.66
N THR A 9 11.87 -2.56 18.76
CA THR A 9 12.37 -3.70 17.96
C THR A 9 13.19 -4.72 18.77
N TYR A 10 13.92 -4.28 19.80
CA TYR A 10 14.74 -5.20 20.61
C TYR A 10 13.92 -6.09 21.56
N ASN A 11 12.77 -5.59 22.06
CA ASN A 11 11.91 -6.38 22.94
C ASN A 11 11.11 -7.47 22.19
N PHE A 12 10.83 -7.30 20.89
CA PHE A 12 10.08 -8.28 20.11
C PHE A 12 10.94 -9.49 19.69
N LEU A 13 12.22 -9.26 19.36
CA LEU A 13 13.17 -10.32 19.00
C LEU A 13 13.53 -11.25 20.18
N GLN A 14 13.44 -10.77 21.42
CA GLN A 14 13.76 -11.57 22.61
C GLN A 14 12.66 -12.60 22.97
N ILE A 15 11.44 -12.41 22.47
CA ILE A 15 10.29 -13.30 22.73
C ILE A 15 10.27 -14.48 21.74
N CYS A 16 10.63 -14.27 20.46
CA CYS A 16 10.65 -15.34 19.46
C CYS A 16 11.79 -16.37 19.65
N GLY A 17 12.90 -16.00 20.29
CA GLY A 17 14.03 -16.91 20.51
C GLY A 17 13.80 -18.02 21.54
N LYS A 18 12.83 -17.85 22.47
CA LYS A 18 12.56 -18.83 23.54
C LYS A 18 11.58 -19.94 23.17
N LEU A 19 10.76 -19.75 22.14
CA LEU A 19 9.70 -20.71 21.78
C LEU A 19 10.18 -21.92 20.98
N LYS A 20 11.31 -21.82 20.27
CA LYS A 20 11.77 -22.91 19.39
C LYS A 20 12.46 -24.08 20.11
N LYS A 21 12.64 -24.01 21.43
CA LYS A 21 13.40 -25.01 22.21
C LYS A 21 12.52 -25.94 23.06
N PHE A 22 11.20 -25.78 23.06
CA PHE A 22 10.32 -26.52 23.96
C PHE A 22 9.61 -27.74 23.33
N ASP A 23 9.69 -27.94 22.01
CA ASP A 23 8.90 -28.97 21.31
C ASP A 23 9.59 -30.35 21.11
N ILE A 24 10.67 -30.69 21.84
CA ILE A 24 11.43 -31.95 21.59
C ILE A 24 11.45 -32.93 22.78
N LEU A 25 10.76 -32.66 23.89
CA LEU A 25 10.76 -33.61 25.03
C LEU A 25 9.36 -33.82 25.60
N GLU A 26 8.56 -34.67 24.97
CA GLU A 26 7.83 -35.74 25.69
C GLU A 26 7.07 -36.63 24.70
N ASN A 27 7.69 -37.76 24.39
CA ASN A 27 7.03 -38.94 23.88
C ASN A 27 7.05 -39.96 25.01
N ASP A 28 5.97 -40.08 25.77
CA ASP A 28 5.63 -41.34 26.42
C ASP A 28 4.12 -41.61 26.35
N LYS A 29 3.84 -42.89 26.16
CA LYS A 29 2.58 -43.49 25.74
C LYS A 29 1.64 -43.70 26.93
N SER A 30 0.39 -44.00 26.56
CA SER A 30 -0.57 -44.83 27.30
C SER A 30 -1.60 -44.08 28.15
N SER A 31 -2.87 -44.51 28.00
CA SER A 31 -4.08 -44.04 28.68
C SER A 31 -4.74 -42.77 28.12
N LYS A 32 -5.50 -42.88 27.01
CA LYS A 32 -6.57 -41.90 26.71
C LYS A 32 -7.62 -42.29 25.67
N TYR A 33 -7.88 -43.58 25.44
CA TYR A 33 -8.94 -44.02 24.52
C TYR A 33 -10.32 -44.21 25.20
N GLU A 34 -10.50 -43.67 26.41
CA GLU A 34 -11.74 -43.82 27.21
C GLU A 34 -12.47 -42.49 27.50
N TRP A 35 -12.15 -41.42 26.77
CA TRP A 35 -12.79 -40.10 26.93
C TRP A 35 -13.39 -39.51 25.63
N THR A 36 -13.33 -40.25 24.52
CA THR A 36 -13.62 -39.71 23.18
C THR A 36 -15.09 -39.69 22.78
N GLU A 37 -16.00 -40.38 23.47
CA GLU A 37 -17.42 -40.37 23.09
C GLU A 37 -18.29 -39.37 23.88
N LEU A 38 -17.90 -38.99 25.11
CA LEU A 38 -18.71 -38.07 25.93
C LEU A 38 -18.39 -36.57 25.72
N THR A 39 -17.35 -36.24 24.96
CA THR A 39 -16.93 -34.84 24.74
C THR A 39 -17.40 -34.24 23.42
N ILE A 40 -17.94 -35.03 22.48
CA ILE A 40 -18.36 -34.52 21.16
C ILE A 40 -19.76 -33.87 21.20
N GLU A 41 -20.66 -34.30 22.09
CA GLU A 41 -22.02 -33.71 22.16
C GLU A 41 -22.09 -32.35 22.88
N LEU A 42 -21.09 -31.99 23.71
CA LEU A 42 -21.10 -30.74 24.49
C LEU A 42 -20.26 -29.60 23.90
N HIS A 43 -19.51 -29.82 22.82
CA HIS A 43 -18.70 -28.78 22.17
C HIS A 43 -19.41 -28.06 21.00
N SER A 44 -20.54 -28.58 20.52
CA SER A 44 -21.31 -27.91 19.44
C SER A 44 -22.14 -26.72 19.94
N ARG A 45 -22.43 -26.62 21.25
CA ARG A 45 -23.29 -25.56 21.82
C ARG A 45 -22.54 -24.35 22.42
N ARG A 46 -21.21 -24.41 22.60
CA ARG A 46 -20.42 -23.35 23.27
C ARG A 46 -19.67 -22.38 22.35
N ASN A 47 -19.71 -22.58 21.03
CA ASN A 47 -18.97 -21.71 20.09
C ASN A 47 -19.64 -20.37 19.76
N CYS A 48 -20.84 -20.08 20.29
CA CYS A 48 -21.53 -18.82 19.98
C CYS A 48 -21.51 -17.80 21.13
N GLU A 49 -21.33 -18.21 22.40
CA GLU A 49 -21.27 -17.28 23.54
C GLU A 49 -19.91 -16.61 23.69
N ILE A 50 -18.83 -17.26 23.25
CA ILE A 50 -17.47 -16.74 23.43
C ILE A 50 -17.14 -15.59 22.46
N CYS A 51 -17.76 -15.53 21.27
CA CYS A 51 -17.54 -14.43 20.33
C CYS A 51 -18.04 -13.06 20.82
N CYS A 52 -18.94 -13.01 21.81
CA CYS A 52 -19.52 -11.75 22.26
C CYS A 52 -18.76 -11.07 23.41
N HIS A 53 -17.78 -11.72 24.06
CA HIS A 53 -17.27 -11.24 25.36
C HIS A 53 -15.83 -10.71 25.38
N MET A 54 -15.12 -10.59 24.24
CA MET A 54 -13.71 -10.18 24.30
C MET A 54 -13.22 -9.30 23.16
N HIS A 55 -13.97 -8.31 22.66
CA HIS A 55 -13.28 -7.19 21.99
C HIS A 55 -14.04 -5.87 22.11
N HIS A 56 -13.44 -4.98 22.88
CA HIS A 56 -13.88 -3.63 23.20
C HIS A 56 -13.46 -2.67 22.07
N MET A 57 -14.16 -2.71 20.94
CA MET A 57 -14.08 -1.65 19.92
C MET A 57 -15.47 -1.45 19.30
N GLN A 58 -16.11 -0.34 19.70
CA GLN A 58 -17.47 0.05 19.31
C GLN A 58 -17.56 0.33 17.80
N PHE A 59 -18.29 -0.50 17.05
CA PHE A 59 -18.88 -0.06 15.78
C PHE A 59 -20.23 -0.73 15.45
N VAL A 60 -20.60 -1.83 16.11
CA VAL A 60 -21.90 -2.48 15.88
C VAL A 60 -22.65 -2.54 17.19
N GLU A 61 -23.60 -1.63 17.40
CA GLU A 61 -24.65 -1.86 18.38
C GLU A 61 -25.33 -3.19 18.01
N CYS A 62 -25.27 -4.17 18.91
CA CYS A 62 -26.02 -5.40 18.79
C CYS A 62 -27.52 -5.04 18.84
N ILE A 63 -28.14 -4.89 17.67
CA ILE A 63 -29.60 -4.81 17.55
C ILE A 63 -30.15 -6.11 18.15
N ASP A 64 -30.71 -5.99 19.35
CA ASP A 64 -31.21 -7.11 20.15
C ASP A 64 -32.59 -7.53 19.62
N LEU A 65 -32.61 -8.13 18.42
CA LEU A 65 -33.84 -8.66 17.82
C LEU A 65 -34.10 -10.09 18.29
N ARG A 66 -35.21 -10.18 19.04
CA ARG A 66 -35.78 -11.28 19.81
C ARG A 66 -36.18 -12.50 18.97
N ARG A 67 -35.82 -13.68 19.51
CA ARG A 67 -36.36 -15.06 19.34
C ARG A 67 -36.69 -15.55 17.91
N GLY A 68 -35.83 -16.43 17.40
CA GLY A 68 -36.17 -17.41 16.37
C GLY A 68 -34.91 -17.92 15.65
N ASN A 69 -34.61 -19.21 15.77
CA ASN A 69 -33.71 -20.09 14.98
C ASN A 69 -32.50 -19.50 14.19
N GLY A 70 -31.94 -18.35 14.58
CA GLY A 70 -30.97 -17.57 13.80
C GLY A 70 -29.62 -17.41 14.49
N LYS A 71 -29.03 -18.51 15.00
CA LYS A 71 -27.66 -18.49 15.53
C LYS A 71 -26.63 -18.31 14.41
N GLN A 72 -26.86 -18.94 13.25
CA GLN A 72 -26.03 -18.82 12.05
C GLN A 72 -25.98 -17.38 11.50
N ILE A 73 -27.12 -16.68 11.50
CA ILE A 73 -27.27 -15.34 10.90
C ILE A 73 -26.43 -14.28 11.63
N ARG A 74 -26.22 -14.43 12.94
CA ARG A 74 -25.52 -13.46 13.78
C ARG A 74 -24.00 -13.46 13.56
N CYS A 75 -23.40 -14.64 13.40
CA CYS A 75 -21.96 -14.75 13.11
C CYS A 75 -21.63 -14.24 11.70
N VAL A 76 -22.48 -14.54 10.72
CA VAL A 76 -22.27 -14.11 9.32
C VAL A 76 -22.37 -12.58 9.21
N PHE A 77 -23.28 -11.93 9.94
CA PHE A 77 -23.40 -10.47 9.93
C PHE A 77 -22.10 -9.75 10.35
N SER A 78 -21.39 -10.25 11.36
CA SER A 78 -20.12 -9.67 11.81
C SER A 78 -19.03 -9.77 10.75
N HIS A 79 -18.90 -10.95 10.11
CA HIS A 79 -17.93 -11.14 9.03
C HIS A 79 -18.27 -10.31 7.79
N VAL A 80 -19.55 -10.25 7.43
CA VAL A 80 -20.02 -9.47 6.27
C VAL A 80 -19.84 -7.96 6.51
N SER A 81 -20.16 -7.45 7.70
CA SER A 81 -19.96 -6.03 8.02
C SER A 81 -18.50 -5.63 8.02
N LEU A 82 -17.60 -6.49 8.52
CA LEU A 82 -16.16 -6.22 8.53
C LEU A 82 -15.61 -6.15 7.11
N ILE A 83 -15.96 -7.12 6.26
CA ILE A 83 -15.51 -7.15 4.85
C ILE A 83 -16.07 -5.92 4.10
N SER A 84 -17.35 -5.61 4.29
CA SER A 84 -17.97 -4.45 3.66
C SER A 84 -17.32 -3.13 4.07
N LEU A 85 -16.95 -2.97 5.35
CA LEU A 85 -16.25 -1.78 5.84
C LEU A 85 -14.90 -1.61 5.16
N VAL A 86 -14.13 -2.70 5.04
CA VAL A 86 -12.82 -2.69 4.37
C VAL A 86 -12.97 -2.33 2.88
N VAL A 87 -13.96 -2.91 2.19
CA VAL A 87 -14.22 -2.58 0.78
C VAL A 87 -14.59 -1.11 0.63
N LEU A 88 -15.50 -0.59 1.46
CA LEU A 88 -15.89 0.83 1.43
C LEU A 88 -14.68 1.74 1.68
N TYR A 89 -13.85 1.40 2.65
CA TYR A 89 -12.63 2.15 2.94
C TYR A 89 -11.66 2.17 1.75
N CYS A 90 -11.50 1.05 1.04
CA CYS A 90 -10.67 0.98 -0.17
C CYS A 90 -11.26 1.80 -1.33
N LEU A 91 -12.58 1.84 -1.49
CA LEU A 91 -13.24 2.66 -2.52
C LEU A 91 -13.09 4.17 -2.26
N ILE A 92 -13.23 4.58 -1.00
CA ILE A 92 -12.99 5.98 -0.59
C ILE A 92 -11.53 6.34 -0.83
N GLY A 93 -10.60 5.45 -0.44
CA GLY A 93 -9.17 5.62 -0.72
C GLY A 93 -8.89 5.76 -2.22
N ALA A 94 -9.45 4.89 -3.05
CA ALA A 94 -9.30 4.94 -4.51
C ALA A 94 -9.74 6.28 -5.09
N TYR A 95 -10.93 6.76 -4.71
CA TYR A 95 -11.45 8.05 -5.16
C TYR A 95 -10.57 9.22 -4.70
N ALA A 96 -10.09 9.17 -3.46
CA ALA A 96 -9.22 10.21 -2.90
C ALA A 96 -7.86 10.27 -3.61
N PHE A 97 -7.18 9.12 -3.79
CA PHE A 97 -5.89 9.07 -4.46
C PHE A 97 -5.97 9.44 -5.93
N GLU A 98 -6.98 8.94 -6.65
CA GLU A 98 -7.21 9.34 -8.04
C GLU A 98 -7.41 10.86 -8.15
N ALA A 99 -8.23 11.46 -7.28
CA ALA A 99 -8.50 12.90 -7.33
C ALA A 99 -7.26 13.75 -6.99
N LEU A 100 -6.40 13.29 -6.09
CA LEU A 100 -5.21 14.03 -5.65
C LEU A 100 -4.04 13.84 -6.62
N GLU A 101 -3.76 12.61 -7.02
CA GLU A 101 -2.54 12.27 -7.75
C GLU A 101 -2.71 12.36 -9.27
N ALA A 102 -3.89 12.09 -9.82
CA ALA A 102 -4.08 12.15 -11.29
C ALA A 102 -3.95 13.57 -11.85
N ALA A 103 -4.40 14.58 -11.08
CA ALA A 103 -4.24 15.98 -11.46
C ALA A 103 -2.76 16.39 -11.47
N HIS A 104 -2.02 15.98 -10.43
CA HIS A 104 -0.59 16.25 -10.31
C HIS A 104 0.23 15.55 -11.39
N GLU A 105 -0.01 14.25 -11.63
CA GLU A 105 0.64 13.47 -12.69
C GLU A 105 0.49 14.14 -14.07
N LYS A 106 -0.71 14.64 -14.37
CA LYS A 106 -0.99 15.34 -15.63
C LYS A 106 -0.21 16.66 -15.75
N GLU A 107 -0.06 17.40 -14.65
CA GLU A 107 0.73 18.63 -14.62
C GLU A 107 2.22 18.35 -14.87
N ILE A 108 2.77 17.32 -14.22
CA ILE A 108 4.16 16.91 -14.40
C ILE A 108 4.44 16.48 -15.84
N LYS A 109 3.57 15.64 -16.42
CA LYS A 109 3.69 15.22 -17.83
C LYS A 109 3.67 16.39 -18.80
N LYS A 110 2.80 17.38 -18.56
CA LYS A 110 2.75 18.61 -19.37
C LYS A 110 4.03 19.44 -19.20
N SER A 111 4.49 19.63 -17.95
CA SER A 111 5.71 20.37 -17.64
C SER A 111 6.92 19.78 -18.38
N ILE A 112 7.07 18.46 -18.39
CA ILE A 112 8.20 17.78 -19.05
C ILE A 112 8.17 17.96 -20.57
N LYS A 113 6.99 17.89 -21.18
CA LYS A 113 6.79 18.17 -22.60
C LYS A 113 7.24 19.59 -22.94
N ASP A 114 6.89 20.57 -22.10
CA ASP A 114 7.26 21.97 -22.25
C ASP A 114 8.78 22.18 -22.04
N VAL A 115 9.37 21.58 -20.99
CA VAL A 115 10.81 21.66 -20.71
C VAL A 115 11.62 21.11 -21.88
N ARG A 116 11.24 19.95 -22.43
CA ARG A 116 11.91 19.39 -23.60
C ARG A 116 11.79 20.29 -24.83
N GLY A 117 10.61 20.86 -25.06
CA GLY A 117 10.41 21.85 -26.13
C GLY A 117 11.32 23.06 -25.98
N ASN A 118 11.45 23.59 -24.76
CA ASN A 118 12.33 24.72 -24.47
C ASN A 118 13.81 24.37 -24.72
N VAL A 119 14.27 23.18 -24.34
CA VAL A 119 15.66 22.75 -24.59
C VAL A 119 15.93 22.61 -26.09
N ALA A 120 14.98 22.08 -26.86
CA ALA A 120 15.09 22.02 -28.31
C ALA A 120 15.22 23.42 -28.93
N GLU A 121 14.44 24.39 -28.43
CA GLU A 121 14.52 25.78 -28.89
C GLU A 121 15.85 26.46 -28.49
N GLN A 122 16.36 26.20 -27.28
CA GLN A 122 17.69 26.70 -26.87
C GLN A 122 18.80 26.16 -27.77
N LEU A 123 18.77 24.86 -28.08
CA LEU A 123 19.73 24.25 -29.01
C LEU A 123 19.62 24.83 -30.42
N TRP A 124 18.40 25.10 -30.89
CA TRP A 124 18.17 25.77 -32.17
C TRP A 124 18.73 27.19 -32.17
N LYS A 125 18.49 27.96 -31.11
CA LYS A 125 19.01 29.30 -30.93
C LYS A 125 20.54 29.34 -30.93
N ILE A 126 21.20 28.44 -30.20
CA ILE A 126 22.67 28.30 -30.21
C ILE A 126 23.19 28.03 -31.63
N THR A 127 22.45 27.25 -32.41
CA THR A 127 22.79 26.92 -33.80
C THR A 127 22.62 28.13 -34.74
N LYS A 128 21.64 29.00 -34.47
CA LYS A 128 21.32 30.18 -35.29
C LYS A 128 22.12 31.44 -34.95
N GLU A 129 22.61 31.57 -33.72
CA GLU A 129 23.31 32.77 -33.24
C GLU A 129 24.73 32.95 -33.81
N VAL A 130 25.30 31.92 -34.44
CA VAL A 130 26.68 31.94 -34.96
C VAL A 130 26.70 31.91 -36.49
N GLU A 131 27.54 32.76 -37.09
CA GLU A 131 27.71 32.84 -38.55
C GLU A 131 28.43 31.62 -39.13
N VAL A 132 29.37 31.03 -38.36
CA VAL A 132 30.09 29.80 -38.69
C VAL A 132 29.95 28.82 -37.52
N LEU A 133 29.37 27.64 -37.80
CA LEU A 133 29.15 26.59 -36.80
C LEU A 133 30.43 25.76 -36.58
N ILE A 134 31.21 26.11 -35.57
CA ILE A 134 32.38 25.33 -35.14
C ILE A 134 31.91 24.20 -34.22
N ARG A 135 32.19 22.95 -34.62
CA ARG A 135 31.70 21.75 -33.93
C ARG A 135 32.08 21.70 -32.46
N GLU A 136 33.33 21.98 -32.11
CA GLU A 136 33.84 21.84 -30.75
C GLU A 136 33.15 22.85 -29.81
N ASN A 137 33.04 24.11 -30.22
CA ASN A 137 32.41 25.17 -29.44
C ASN A 137 30.89 24.96 -29.33
N TRP A 138 30.24 24.54 -30.42
CA TRP A 138 28.82 24.19 -30.40
C TRP A 138 28.55 23.00 -29.48
N THR A 139 29.37 21.95 -29.56
CA THR A 139 29.22 20.73 -28.76
C THR A 139 29.35 21.05 -27.27
N ASP A 140 30.33 21.87 -26.89
CA ASP A 140 30.52 22.31 -25.50
C ASP A 140 29.31 23.12 -24.97
N ARG A 141 28.76 24.04 -25.78
CA ARG A 141 27.54 24.79 -25.41
C ARG A 141 26.32 23.88 -25.32
N ALA A 142 26.12 22.99 -26.29
CA ALA A 142 24.99 22.07 -26.32
C ALA A 142 25.01 21.09 -25.14
N LEU A 143 26.19 20.57 -24.78
CA LEU A 143 26.34 19.68 -23.63
C LEU A 143 26.03 20.38 -22.30
N ARG A 144 26.33 21.67 -22.16
CA ARG A 144 25.95 22.44 -20.96
C ARG A 144 24.43 22.55 -20.81
N GLU A 145 23.73 22.90 -21.89
CA GLU A 145 22.26 22.97 -21.87
C GLU A 145 21.64 21.60 -21.60
N LEU A 146 22.15 20.55 -22.24
CA LEU A 146 21.67 19.19 -22.04
C LEU A 146 21.90 18.70 -20.61
N LYS A 147 23.03 19.03 -19.99
CA LYS A 147 23.30 18.70 -18.59
C LYS A 147 22.34 19.42 -17.64
N SER A 148 21.97 20.66 -17.95
CA SER A 148 20.96 21.39 -17.17
C SER A 148 19.59 20.73 -17.29
N PHE A 149 19.22 20.27 -18.48
CA PHE A 149 18.00 19.51 -18.70
C PHE A 149 18.00 18.17 -17.94
N GLU A 150 19.07 17.40 -18.03
CA GLU A 150 19.24 16.12 -17.33
C GLU A 150 19.09 16.29 -15.81
N ASN A 151 19.71 17.31 -15.23
CA ASN A 151 19.57 17.59 -13.80
C ASN A 151 18.11 17.90 -13.41
N ASN A 152 17.39 18.65 -14.24
CA ASN A 152 15.98 18.95 -14.01
C ASN A 152 15.11 17.68 -14.14
N LEU A 153 15.41 16.84 -15.13
CA LEU A 153 14.74 15.57 -15.35
C LEU A 153 14.89 14.64 -14.13
N VAL A 154 16.12 14.47 -13.63
CA VAL A 154 16.40 13.66 -12.42
C VAL A 154 15.66 14.22 -11.22
N TRP A 155 15.63 15.54 -11.04
CA TRP A 155 14.87 16.16 -9.96
C TRP A 155 13.37 15.84 -10.05
N MET A 156 12.77 15.91 -11.24
CA MET A 156 11.37 15.56 -11.45
C MET A 156 11.10 14.06 -11.20
N MET A 157 12.02 13.16 -11.58
CA MET A 157 11.90 11.73 -11.30
C MET A 157 11.98 11.42 -9.80
N GLU A 158 12.92 12.06 -9.08
CA GLU A 158 13.14 11.79 -7.65
C GLU A 158 12.12 12.46 -6.72
N LYS A 159 11.58 13.62 -7.10
CA LYS A 159 10.71 14.44 -6.25
C LYS A 159 9.24 14.38 -6.63
N GLU A 160 8.95 14.45 -7.92
CA GLU A 160 7.59 14.54 -8.45
C GLU A 160 7.08 13.18 -8.96
N GLY A 161 7.90 12.13 -8.87
CA GLY A 161 7.48 10.76 -9.18
C GLY A 161 7.22 10.49 -10.66
N TRP A 162 7.86 11.23 -11.57
CA TRP A 162 7.70 10.98 -13.00
C TRP A 162 8.32 9.63 -13.42
N ASP A 163 7.54 8.82 -14.14
CA ASP A 163 7.87 7.45 -14.54
C ASP A 163 8.58 7.33 -15.90
N GLY A 164 8.80 8.44 -16.59
CA GLY A 164 9.40 8.47 -17.92
C GLY A 164 8.40 8.33 -19.07
N SER A 165 7.12 8.08 -18.79
CA SER A 165 6.08 8.07 -19.83
C SER A 165 5.59 9.49 -20.11
N GLU A 166 5.42 9.77 -21.40
CA GLU A 166 4.88 11.03 -21.91
C GLU A 166 3.56 10.83 -22.67
N GLY A 167 3.07 9.59 -22.73
CA GLY A 167 1.75 9.30 -23.27
C GLY A 167 0.70 10.00 -22.41
N GLU A 168 -0.11 10.87 -23.01
CA GLU A 168 -1.23 11.52 -22.31
C GLU A 168 -2.27 10.49 -21.83
N ASP A 169 -2.31 9.30 -22.44
CA ASP A 169 -3.21 8.20 -22.11
C ASP A 169 -2.63 7.23 -21.05
N ASP A 170 -1.32 7.27 -20.77
CA ASP A 170 -0.63 6.34 -19.86
C ASP A 170 -0.71 6.82 -18.40
N ILE A 171 -1.90 7.10 -17.88
CA ILE A 171 -2.09 7.63 -16.52
C ILE A 171 -1.94 6.50 -15.49
N GLN A 172 -1.03 6.64 -14.54
CA GLN A 172 -0.85 5.66 -13.46
C GLN A 172 -2.00 5.71 -12.47
N TRP A 173 -2.41 6.92 -12.09
CA TRP A 173 -3.46 7.16 -11.10
C TRP A 173 -4.87 7.12 -11.71
N THR A 174 -5.19 6.01 -12.36
CA THR A 174 -6.59 5.68 -12.72
C THR A 174 -7.33 5.12 -11.51
N PHE A 175 -8.66 5.16 -11.50
CA PHE A 175 -9.48 4.52 -10.46
C PHE A 175 -9.01 3.09 -10.10
N ALA A 176 -8.72 2.26 -11.11
CA ALA A 176 -8.25 0.89 -10.90
C ALA A 176 -6.86 0.83 -10.25
N GLY A 177 -5.94 1.72 -10.64
CA GLY A 177 -4.61 1.85 -10.04
C GLY A 177 -4.67 2.35 -8.59
N ALA A 178 -5.45 3.39 -8.33
CA ALA A 178 -5.68 3.95 -7.00
C ALA A 178 -6.37 2.96 -6.05
N LEU A 179 -7.28 2.13 -6.57
CA LEU A 179 -7.90 1.04 -5.82
C LEU A 179 -6.90 -0.06 -5.46
N PHE A 180 -6.09 -0.50 -6.42
CA PHE A 180 -5.05 -1.48 -6.18
C PHE A 180 -4.04 -0.97 -5.13
N TYR A 181 -3.63 0.30 -5.24
CA TYR A 181 -2.76 0.96 -4.28
C TYR A 181 -3.36 0.95 -2.86
N SER A 182 -4.63 1.33 -2.73
CA SER A 182 -5.35 1.33 -1.44
C SER A 182 -5.34 -0.07 -0.78
N ILE A 183 -5.50 -1.13 -1.57
CA ILE A 183 -5.46 -2.53 -1.10
C ILE A 183 -4.05 -2.92 -0.66
N VAL A 184 -3.02 -2.57 -1.41
CA VAL A 184 -1.61 -2.89 -1.08
C VAL A 184 -1.16 -2.17 0.21
N VAL A 185 -1.62 -0.94 0.43
CA VAL A 185 -1.34 -0.15 1.64
C VAL A 185 -1.98 -0.78 2.87
N ILE A 186 -3.28 -1.09 2.82
CA ILE A 186 -3.98 -1.66 3.99
C ILE A 186 -3.51 -3.09 4.30
N THR A 187 -3.09 -3.85 3.28
CA THR A 187 -2.52 -5.20 3.48
C THR A 187 -1.06 -5.16 3.94
N THR A 188 -0.44 -3.98 4.02
CA THR A 188 0.98 -3.78 4.40
C THR A 188 1.97 -4.55 3.52
N ILE A 189 1.56 -4.92 2.30
CA ILE A 189 2.44 -5.56 1.32
C ILE A 189 3.42 -4.53 0.75
N GLY A 190 2.98 -3.28 0.61
CA GLY A 190 3.80 -2.18 0.11
C GLY A 190 5.01 -1.95 1.01
N LYS A 191 6.20 -2.33 0.52
CA LYS A 191 7.46 -1.92 1.14
C LYS A 191 7.78 -0.51 0.65
N PHE A 192 7.67 0.45 1.55
CA PHE A 192 8.28 1.78 1.42
C PHE A 192 9.56 1.82 2.26
#